data_AF-A0A924VBV1-F1
#
_entry.id   AF-A0A924VBV1-F1
#
_cell.length_a   1.000
_cell.length_b   1.000
_cell.length_c   1.000
_cell.angle_alpha   90.00
_cell.angle_beta   90.00
_cell.angle_gamma   90.00
#
_symmetry.space_group_name_H-M   'P 1'
#
loop_
_entity.id
_entity.type
_entity.pdbx_description
1 polymer ?
#
loop_
_entity_poly.entity_id
_entity_poly.type
_entity_poly.pdbx_seq_one_letter_code
_entity_poly.pdbx_strand_id
1 'polypeptide(L)'
;MSQNKYKKIASELSVQEKQVEVTVRLLDEGGTVPFISRYRKEMTGSLDEVQVALIRDRMQQLIDLDKRRDAILKSMAELNVLSPELEKQIIEAETMMVLEDIYLPYKPKRKTKASA
;
A
#
# COMPACT_ATOMS: atom_id res chain seq x y z
N MET A 1 7.19 2.43 10.19
CA MET A 1 7.00 2.06 8.77
C MET A 1 6.34 3.16 7.92
N SER A 2 5.50 4.04 8.48
CA SER A 2 4.83 5.12 7.73
C SER A 2 5.77 6.19 7.14
N GLN A 3 6.85 6.56 7.83
CA GLN A 3 7.81 7.57 7.32
C GLN A 3 8.46 7.18 5.98
N ASN A 4 8.72 5.88 5.77
CA ASN A 4 9.28 5.42 4.49
C ASN A 4 8.26 5.58 3.34
N LYS A 5 6.96 5.38 3.62
CA LYS A 5 5.90 5.57 2.62
C LYS A 5 5.75 7.03 2.24
N TYR A 6 5.81 7.96 3.19
CA TYR A 6 5.69 9.39 2.90
C TYR A 6 6.83 9.87 2.02
N LYS A 7 8.07 9.47 2.32
CA LYS A 7 9.24 9.78 1.49
C LYS A 7 9.12 9.18 0.08
N LYS A 8 8.62 7.96 -0.06
CA LYS A 8 8.40 7.31 -1.36
C LYS A 8 7.37 8.07 -2.20
N ILE A 9 6.20 8.35 -1.63
CA ILE A 9 5.13 9.11 -2.31
C ILE A 9 5.62 10.52 -2.68
N ALA A 10 6.32 11.19 -1.77
CA ALA A 10 6.87 12.52 -2.00
C ALA A 10 7.82 12.55 -3.20
N SER A 11 8.70 11.55 -3.29
CA SER A 11 9.64 11.40 -4.41
C SER A 11 8.93 11.05 -5.72
N GLU A 12 7.95 10.14 -5.69
CA GLU A 12 7.18 9.71 -6.87
C GLU A 12 6.29 10.83 -7.44
N LEU A 13 5.70 11.66 -6.57
CA LEU A 13 4.77 12.72 -6.97
C LEU A 13 5.42 14.11 -7.05
N SER A 14 6.73 14.21 -6.81
CA SER A 14 7.47 15.48 -6.79
C SER A 14 6.85 16.53 -5.84
N VAL A 15 6.45 16.09 -4.64
CA VAL A 15 5.91 16.93 -3.57
C VAL A 15 6.76 16.79 -2.31
N GLN A 16 6.56 17.66 -1.32
CA GLN A 16 7.30 17.53 -0.05
C GLN A 16 6.68 16.44 0.84
N GLU A 17 7.52 15.74 1.61
CA GLU A 17 7.09 14.71 2.56
C GLU A 17 6.05 15.24 3.56
N LYS A 18 6.24 16.48 4.04
CA LYS A 18 5.29 17.16 4.93
C LYS A 18 3.92 17.36 4.27
N GLN A 19 3.86 17.62 2.97
CA GLN A 19 2.58 17.77 2.26
C GLN A 19 1.84 16.43 2.17
N VAL A 20 2.57 15.33 1.96
CA VAL A 20 2.03 13.97 2.01
C VAL A 20 1.49 13.66 3.40
N GLU A 21 2.29 13.89 4.44
CA GLU A 21 1.91 13.65 5.84
C GLU A 21 0.63 14.41 6.22
N VAL A 22 0.56 15.71 5.95
CA VAL A 22 -0.62 16.53 6.26
C VAL A 22 -1.84 16.06 5.46
N THR A 23 -1.67 15.75 4.18
CA THR A 23 -2.76 15.27 3.32
C THR A 23 -3.32 13.94 3.83
N VAL A 24 -2.44 12.97 4.15
CA VAL A 24 -2.84 11.67 4.70
C VAL A 24 -3.58 11.85 6.03
N ARG A 25 -3.05 12.70 6.93
CA ARG A 25 -3.71 12.99 8.20
C ARG A 25 -5.13 13.57 7.99
N LEU A 26 -5.29 14.52 7.07
CA LEU A 26 -6.60 15.10 6.79
C LEU A 26 -7.59 14.07 6.20
N LEU A 27 -7.10 13.12 5.41
CA LEU A 27 -7.90 12.01 4.89
C LEU A 27 -8.31 11.05 6.02
N ASP A 28 -7.39 10.73 6.93
CA ASP A 28 -7.65 9.87 8.10
C ASP A 28 -8.66 10.50 9.09
N GLU A 29 -8.64 11.83 9.21
CA GLU A 29 -9.64 12.62 9.96
C GLU A 29 -11.01 12.70 9.25
N GLY A 30 -11.19 12.02 8.11
CA GLY A 30 -12.44 11.94 7.35
C GLY A 30 -12.61 13.02 6.28
N GLY A 31 -11.57 13.79 5.98
CA GLY A 31 -11.56 14.76 4.89
C GLY A 31 -11.66 14.07 3.52
N THR A 32 -12.42 14.66 2.60
CA THR A 32 -12.51 14.19 1.22
C THR A 32 -11.54 14.96 0.32
N VAL A 33 -11.18 14.38 -0.84
CA VAL A 33 -10.29 15.05 -1.82
C VAL A 33 -10.82 16.43 -2.25
N PRO A 34 -12.11 16.62 -2.61
CA PRO A 34 -12.65 17.94 -2.92
C PRO A 34 -12.64 18.88 -1.71
N PHE A 35 -12.87 18.36 -0.50
CA PHE A 35 -12.85 19.18 0.70
C PHE A 35 -11.44 19.70 1.00
N ILE A 36 -10.43 18.84 0.93
CA ILE A 36 -9.04 19.18 1.23
C ILE A 36 -8.50 20.19 0.21
N SER A 37 -8.70 19.91 -1.08
CA SER A 37 -8.20 20.78 -2.17
C SER A 37 -8.86 22.16 -2.21
N ARG A 38 -10.09 22.30 -1.69
CA ARG A 38 -10.82 23.59 -1.65
C ARG A 38 -10.65 24.35 -0.33
N TYR A 39 -10.77 23.66 0.80
CA TYR A 39 -10.89 24.29 2.12
C TYR A 39 -9.66 24.09 3.02
N ARG A 40 -8.72 23.22 2.64
CA ARG A 40 -7.48 22.94 3.40
C ARG A 40 -6.20 23.14 2.57
N LYS A 41 -6.31 23.85 1.45
CA LYS A 41 -5.22 24.10 0.51
C LYS A 41 -3.98 24.72 1.16
N GLU A 42 -4.16 25.67 2.08
CA GLU A 42 -3.04 26.28 2.82
C GLU A 42 -2.32 25.27 3.72
N MET A 43 -3.06 24.33 4.34
CA MET A 43 -2.48 23.32 5.22
C MET A 43 -1.63 22.30 4.45
N THR A 44 -2.04 21.96 3.23
CA THR A 44 -1.30 21.04 2.37
C THR A 44 -0.18 21.71 1.57
N GLY A 45 0.06 23.02 1.75
CA GLY A 45 1.07 23.75 0.99
C GLY A 45 0.69 23.97 -0.48
N SER A 46 -0.57 24.29 -0.72
CA SER A 46 -1.14 24.60 -2.05
C SER A 46 -1.31 23.43 -3.02
N LEU A 47 -1.40 22.18 -2.52
CA LEU A 47 -1.71 21.04 -3.39
C LEU A 47 -3.08 21.19 -4.08
N ASP A 48 -3.15 20.82 -5.35
CA ASP A 48 -4.39 20.78 -6.12
C ASP A 48 -5.17 19.46 -5.92
N GLU A 49 -6.37 19.40 -6.48
CA GLU A 49 -7.26 18.24 -6.35
C GLU A 49 -6.65 16.95 -6.92
N VAL A 50 -5.89 17.06 -8.01
CA VAL A 50 -5.23 15.92 -8.67
C VAL A 50 -4.11 15.39 -7.78
N GLN A 51 -3.27 16.27 -7.24
CA GLN A 51 -2.19 15.88 -6.33
C GLN A 51 -2.72 15.24 -5.05
N VAL A 52 -3.78 15.79 -4.46
CA VAL A 52 -4.42 15.20 -3.27
C VAL A 52 -5.00 13.82 -3.59
N ALA A 53 -5.63 13.65 -4.75
CA ALA A 53 -6.12 12.34 -5.20
C ALA A 53 -4.98 11.33 -5.38
N LEU A 54 -3.88 11.73 -6.03
CA LEU A 54 -2.71 10.88 -6.26
C LEU A 54 -2.07 10.43 -4.95
N ILE A 55 -1.95 11.32 -3.96
CA ILE A 55 -1.44 10.98 -2.62
C ILE A 55 -2.34 9.94 -1.96
N ARG A 56 -3.67 10.16 -1.96
CA ARG A 56 -4.65 9.21 -1.40
C ARG A 56 -4.49 7.83 -2.04
N ASP A 57 -4.55 7.78 -3.36
CA ASP A 57 -4.55 6.52 -4.11
C ASP A 57 -3.23 5.78 -3.92
N ARG A 58 -2.11 6.50 -3.94
CA ARG A 58 -0.80 5.88 -3.74
C ARG A 58 -0.61 5.38 -2.31
N MET A 59 -1.06 6.14 -1.32
CA MET A 59 -1.03 5.69 0.08
C MET A 59 -1.88 4.43 0.26
N GLN A 60 -3.07 4.39 -0.32
CA GLN A 60 -3.94 3.22 -0.29
C GLN A 60 -3.29 2.00 -0.94
N GLN A 61 -2.67 2.15 -2.12
CA GLN A 61 -1.93 1.07 -2.76
C GLN A 61 -0.81 0.50 -1.87
N LEU A 62 -0.05 1.36 -1.18
CA LEU A 62 1.01 0.91 -0.27
C LEU A 62 0.46 0.22 0.99
N ILE A 63 -0.70 0.67 1.50
CA ILE A 63 -1.38 -0.01 2.60
C ILE A 63 -1.85 -1.40 2.17
N ASP A 64 -2.46 -1.50 0.99
CA ASP A 64 -2.97 -2.78 0.48
C ASP A 64 -1.84 -3.75 0.13
N LEU A 65 -0.71 -3.24 -0.37
CA LEU A 65 0.51 -4.02 -0.56
C LEU A 65 1.00 -4.63 0.76
N ASP A 66 1.11 -3.83 1.82
CA ASP A 66 1.56 -4.31 3.13
C ASP A 66 0.58 -5.32 3.73
N LYS A 67 -0.73 -5.05 3.67
CA LYS A 67 -1.76 -6.00 4.13
C LYS A 67 -1.66 -7.33 3.39
N ARG A 68 -1.43 -7.28 2.07
CA ARG A 68 -1.30 -8.48 1.26
C ARG A 68 -0.01 -9.24 1.58
N ARG A 69 1.10 -8.52 1.77
CA ARG A 69 2.38 -9.08 2.20
C ARG A 69 2.21 -9.85 3.52
N ASP A 70 1.58 -9.23 4.51
CA ASP A 70 1.34 -9.86 5.81
C ASP A 70 0.47 -11.12 5.70
N ALA A 71 -0.56 -11.08 4.85
CA ALA A 71 -1.43 -12.23 4.60
C ALA A 71 -0.67 -13.39 3.93
N ILE A 72 0.21 -13.09 2.97
CA ILE A 72 1.05 -14.08 2.30
C ILE A 72 2.05 -14.70 3.29
N LEU A 73 2.75 -13.88 4.08
CA LEU A 73 3.69 -14.35 5.10
C LEU A 73 3.01 -15.30 6.09
N LYS A 74 1.82 -14.91 6.60
CA LYS A 74 1.02 -15.77 7.48
C LYS A 74 0.62 -17.08 6.79
N SER A 75 0.11 -17.02 5.56
CA SER A 75 -0.26 -18.22 4.80
C SER A 75 0.92 -19.15 4.58
N MET A 76 2.11 -18.63 4.30
CA MET A 76 3.31 -19.45 4.10
C MET A 76 3.87 -20.03 5.40
N ALA A 77 3.80 -19.28 6.49
CA ALA A 77 4.14 -19.77 7.82
C ALA A 77 3.21 -20.91 8.25
N GLU A 78 1.90 -20.79 8.02
CA GLU A 78 0.91 -21.84 8.29
C GLU A 78 1.17 -23.12 7.46
N LEU A 79 1.67 -22.95 6.23
CA LEU A 79 2.06 -24.07 5.37
C LEU A 79 3.43 -24.66 5.74
N ASN A 80 4.16 -24.07 6.70
CA ASN A 80 5.55 -24.42 7.06
C ASN A 80 6.51 -24.39 5.85
N VAL A 81 6.26 -23.52 4.88
CA VAL A 81 7.11 -23.34 3.68
C VAL A 81 7.90 -22.02 3.70
N LEU A 82 7.71 -21.19 4.72
CA LEU A 82 8.38 -19.90 4.85
C LEU A 82 9.86 -20.11 5.22
N SER A 83 10.75 -19.98 4.23
CA SER A 83 12.20 -19.92 4.45
C SER A 83 12.67 -18.46 4.62
N PRO A 84 13.84 -18.21 5.24
CA PRO A 84 14.39 -16.86 5.36
C PRO A 84 14.59 -16.15 4.00
N GLU A 85 14.93 -16.90 2.95
CA GLU A 85 15.07 -16.37 1.60
C GLU A 85 13.71 -15.95 1.02
N LEU A 86 12.68 -16.76 1.23
CA LEU A 86 11.32 -16.48 0.75
C LEU A 86 10.70 -15.31 1.50
N GLU A 87 10.88 -15.26 2.82
CA GLU A 87 10.48 -14.13 3.66
C GLU A 87 11.12 -12.84 3.15
N LYS A 88 12.43 -12.87 2.88
CA LYS A 88 13.14 -11.71 2.32
C LYS A 88 12.57 -11.28 0.98
N GLN A 89 12.32 -12.21 0.05
CA GLN A 89 11.72 -11.88 -1.25
C GLN A 89 10.34 -11.22 -1.11
N ILE A 90 9.53 -11.66 -0.15
CA ILE A 90 8.19 -11.11 0.12
C ILE A 90 8.28 -9.71 0.74
N ILE A 91 9.25 -9.49 1.64
CA ILE A 91 9.51 -8.17 2.24
C ILE A 91 10.01 -7.17 1.18
N GLU A 92 10.89 -7.60 0.29
CA GLU A 92 11.49 -6.76 -0.77
C GLU A 92 10.56 -6.54 -1.97
N ALA A 93 9.46 -7.28 -2.09
CA ALA A 93 8.51 -7.12 -3.18
C ALA A 93 7.89 -5.71 -3.20
N GLU A 94 8.18 -4.97 -4.27
CA GLU A 94 7.76 -3.57 -4.43
C GLU A 94 6.37 -3.39 -5.02
N THR A 95 5.80 -4.43 -5.63
CA THR A 95 4.51 -4.36 -6.32
C THR A 95 3.62 -5.55 -5.96
N MET A 96 2.31 -5.35 -6.10
CA MET A 96 1.31 -6.39 -5.87
C MET A 96 1.53 -7.59 -6.79
N MET A 97 1.93 -7.33 -8.04
CA MET A 97 2.20 -8.37 -9.03
C MET A 97 3.36 -9.26 -8.58
N VAL A 98 4.48 -8.68 -8.15
CA VAL A 98 5.64 -9.44 -7.65
C VAL A 98 5.27 -10.26 -6.42
N LEU A 99 4.46 -9.71 -5.50
CA LEU A 99 3.95 -10.47 -4.35
C LEU A 99 3.11 -11.69 -4.77
N GLU A 100 2.20 -11.51 -5.72
CA GLU A 100 1.37 -12.61 -6.22
C GLU A 100 2.18 -13.66 -6.96
N ASP A 101 3.18 -13.26 -7.74
CA ASP A 101 4.07 -14.18 -8.46
C ASP A 101 4.86 -15.05 -7.48
N ILE A 102 5.38 -14.47 -6.40
CA ILE A 102 6.06 -15.23 -5.33
C ILE A 102 5.08 -16.18 -4.62
N TYR A 103 3.83 -15.75 -4.39
CA TYR A 103 2.84 -16.57 -3.69
C TYR A 103 2.19 -17.66 -4.57
N LEU A 104 2.18 -17.48 -5.90
CA LEU A 104 1.50 -18.35 -6.85
C LEU A 104 1.79 -19.86 -6.67
N PRO A 105 3.04 -20.31 -6.46
CA PRO A 105 3.36 -21.73 -6.27
C PRO A 105 2.78 -22.33 -4.97
N TYR A 106 2.54 -21.49 -3.97
CA TYR A 106 2.12 -21.88 -2.61
C TYR A 106 0.63 -21.69 -2.38
N LYS A 107 -0.06 -21.03 -3.32
CA LYS A 107 -1.50 -20.77 -3.22
C LYS A 107 -2.25 -22.09 -3.11
N PRO A 108 -3.01 -22.32 -2.03
CA PRO A 108 -3.73 -23.57 -1.85
C PRO A 108 -4.70 -23.77 -3.02
N LYS A 109 -4.53 -24.88 -3.74
CA LYS A 109 -5.45 -25.25 -4.82
C LYS A 109 -6.83 -25.44 -4.20
N ARG A 110 -7.83 -24.66 -4.63
CA ARG A 110 -9.22 -24.92 -4.28
C ARG A 110 -9.52 -26.35 -4.77
N LYS A 111 -9.72 -27.29 -3.84
CA LYS A 111 -10.36 -28.56 -4.16
C LYS A 111 -11.79 -28.22 -4.58
N THR A 112 -12.01 -27.99 -5.87
CA THR A 112 -13.36 -27.98 -6.41
C THR A 112 -13.90 -29.39 -6.17
N LYS A 113 -14.95 -29.51 -5.36
CA LYS A 113 -15.79 -30.71 -5.33
C LYS A 113 -16.48 -30.81 -6.70
N ALA A 114 -15.79 -31.37 -7.69
CA ALA A 114 -16.47 -32.12 -8.71
C ALA A 114 -16.85 -33.45 -8.04
N SER A 115 -17.95 -33.42 -7.30
CA SER A 115 -18.63 -34.66 -6.91
C SER A 115 -19.19 -35.26 -8.19
N ALA A 116 -18.88 -36.54 -8.37
CA ALA A 116 -19.47 -37.45 -9.35
C ALA A 116 -20.99 -37.46 -9.30
#